data_AF-A0A2W5TTS8-F1
#
_entry.id   AF-A0A2W5TTS8-F1
#
_cell.length_a   1.000
_cell.length_b   1.000
_cell.length_c   1.000
_cell.angle_alpha   90.00
_cell.angle_beta   90.00
_cell.angle_gamma   90.00
#
_symmetry.space_group_name_H-M   'P 1'
#
loop_
_entity.id
_entity.type
_entity.pdbx_description
1 polymer ?
#
loop_
_entity_poly.entity_id
_entity_poly.type
_entity_poly.pdbx_seq_one_letter_code
_entity_poly.pdbx_strand_id
1 'polypeptide(L)'
;MAKSKPKKPPPSIDVVPANVKYEPDEKPKKKHHWANDFPGFIELPPKSGIQVGKCPSSLTPALAEPILRRGVGFNPPRWDKPWVERIYVVHQGTVYRATVTNANTPSYHGFPELPSRFPKHRELREAVQKLATEESAESAAQVKEWLGST
;
A
#
# COMPACT_ATOMS: atom_id res chain seq x y z
N MET A 1 28.63 23.50 -24.14
CA MET A 1 28.69 22.19 -23.45
C MET A 1 27.34 21.89 -22.83
N ALA A 2 26.56 20.97 -23.39
CA ALA A 2 25.28 20.56 -22.80
C ALA A 2 25.57 19.71 -21.56
N LYS A 3 25.22 20.20 -20.37
CA LYS A 3 25.30 19.41 -19.13
C LYS A 3 24.33 18.24 -19.26
N SER A 4 24.87 17.03 -19.40
CA SER A 4 24.08 15.79 -19.34
C SER A 4 23.34 15.78 -18.00
N LYS A 5 22.00 15.83 -18.04
CA LYS A 5 21.19 15.72 -16.83
C LYS A 5 21.44 14.32 -16.24
N PRO A 6 21.69 14.19 -14.93
CA PRO A 6 21.88 12.88 -14.31
C PRO A 6 20.69 11.99 -14.62
N LYS A 7 20.99 10.79 -15.16
CA LYS A 7 19.99 9.77 -15.49
C LYS A 7 19.34 9.35 -14.17
N LYS A 8 18.02 9.51 -14.05
CA LYS A 8 17.30 9.18 -12.81
C LYS A 8 17.42 7.67 -12.54
N PRO A 9 17.59 7.25 -11.28
CA PRO A 9 17.57 5.82 -10.95
C PRO A 9 16.19 5.23 -11.31
N PRO A 10 16.15 3.97 -11.78
CA PRO A 10 14.89 3.27 -12.02
C PRO A 10 14.12 3.06 -10.70
N PRO A 11 12.80 2.84 -10.74
CA PRO A 11 12.09 2.35 -9.56
C PRO A 11 12.70 1.04 -9.06
N SER A 12 12.73 0.83 -7.74
CA SER A 12 13.22 -0.41 -7.13
C SER A 12 12.17 -1.06 -6.25
N ILE A 13 12.33 -2.37 -6.06
CA ILE A 13 11.60 -3.17 -5.08
C ILE A 13 12.58 -3.57 -4.01
N ASP A 14 12.24 -3.27 -2.76
CA ASP A 14 13.13 -3.46 -1.63
C ASP A 14 12.43 -4.27 -0.54
N VAL A 15 13.24 -4.98 0.26
CA VAL A 15 12.76 -5.70 1.44
C VAL A 15 12.35 -4.69 2.50
N VAL A 16 11.17 -4.88 3.11
CA VAL A 16 10.70 -4.04 4.20
C VAL A 16 11.58 -4.24 5.45
N PRO A 17 12.16 -3.19 6.03
CA PRO A 17 12.97 -3.30 7.23
C PRO A 17 12.18 -3.86 8.42
N ALA A 18 12.82 -4.65 9.29
CA ALA A 18 12.14 -5.22 10.47
C ALA A 18 11.68 -4.15 11.48
N ASN A 19 12.33 -2.98 11.50
CA ASN A 19 12.05 -1.87 12.41
C ASN A 19 10.97 -0.90 11.92
N VAL A 20 10.20 -1.24 10.87
CA VAL A 20 9.03 -0.43 10.50
C VAL A 20 7.98 -0.45 11.63
N LYS A 21 7.38 0.71 11.85
CA LYS A 21 6.31 0.90 12.83
C LYS A 21 5.01 1.24 12.13
N TYR A 22 3.93 0.58 12.51
CA TYR A 22 2.60 0.97 12.04
C TYR A 22 2.11 2.17 12.85
N GLU A 23 1.67 3.22 12.16
CA GLU A 23 1.01 4.36 12.76
C GLU A 23 -0.46 4.41 12.30
N PRO A 24 -1.42 4.22 13.22
CA PRO A 24 -2.82 4.49 12.91
C PRO A 24 -3.02 5.99 12.68
N ASP A 25 -4.07 6.37 11.94
CA ASP A 25 -4.37 7.78 11.67
C ASP A 25 -4.59 8.53 13.01
N GLU A 26 -3.80 9.59 13.24
CA GLU A 26 -3.56 10.17 14.56
C GLU A 26 -4.77 10.92 15.15
N LYS A 27 -5.81 11.14 14.35
CA LYS A 27 -7.12 11.64 14.81
C LYS A 27 -8.17 10.98 13.95
N PRO A 28 -9.05 10.11 14.50
CA PRO A 28 -10.03 9.37 13.72
C PRO A 28 -11.00 10.31 13.00
N LYS A 29 -10.63 10.77 11.81
CA LYS A 29 -11.56 11.47 10.93
C LYS A 29 -12.56 10.39 10.53
N LYS A 30 -13.86 10.62 10.77
CA LYS A 30 -14.98 9.74 10.37
C LYS A 30 -14.85 9.19 8.93
N LYS A 31 -14.10 9.90 8.09
CA LYS A 31 -13.72 9.57 6.71
C LYS A 31 -13.03 8.21 6.56
N HIS A 32 -12.32 7.69 7.56
CA HIS A 32 -11.63 6.39 7.46
C HIS A 32 -12.22 5.29 8.34
N HIS A 33 -13.17 5.62 9.24
CA HIS A 33 -13.90 4.62 10.01
C HIS A 33 -14.89 3.88 9.13
N TRP A 34 -14.84 2.56 9.23
CA TRP A 34 -15.71 1.63 8.55
C TRP A 34 -16.22 0.66 9.61
N ALA A 35 -17.52 0.38 9.59
CA ALA A 35 -18.15 -0.47 10.59
C ALA A 35 -18.05 -1.96 10.23
N ASN A 36 -17.84 -2.28 8.95
CA ASN A 36 -17.83 -3.68 8.51
C ASN A 36 -16.47 -4.34 8.72
N ASP A 37 -16.48 -5.66 8.76
CA ASP A 37 -15.27 -6.44 8.98
C ASP A 37 -14.56 -6.88 7.69
N PHE A 38 -14.77 -6.11 6.63
CA PHE A 38 -14.14 -6.32 5.32
C PHE A 38 -13.64 -4.99 4.76
N PRO A 39 -12.55 -4.97 3.98
CA PRO A 39 -12.09 -3.77 3.29
C PRO A 39 -13.05 -3.32 2.21
N GLY A 40 -13.00 -2.04 1.86
CA GLY A 40 -13.60 -1.59 0.61
C GLY A 40 -13.46 -0.11 0.34
N PHE A 41 -14.32 0.40 -0.55
CA PHE A 41 -14.24 1.76 -1.05
C PHE A 41 -15.61 2.42 -0.99
N ILE A 42 -15.66 3.65 -0.51
CA ILE A 42 -16.84 4.52 -0.64
C ILE A 42 -16.49 5.79 -1.37
N GLU A 43 -17.48 6.41 -1.98
CA GLU A 43 -17.32 7.69 -2.64
C GLU A 43 -17.59 8.85 -1.67
N LEU A 44 -16.66 9.80 -1.54
CA LEU A 44 -16.79 10.93 -0.62
C LEU A 44 -16.27 12.25 -1.23
N PRO A 45 -17.13 13.28 -1.38
CA PRO A 45 -18.58 13.26 -1.16
C PRO A 45 -19.32 12.40 -2.21
N PRO A 46 -20.58 12.00 -1.98
CA PRO A 46 -21.34 11.23 -2.97
C PRO A 46 -21.41 11.94 -4.33
N LYS A 47 -21.29 11.18 -5.44
CA LYS A 47 -21.30 11.67 -6.83
C LYS A 47 -20.13 12.60 -7.22
N SER A 48 -19.01 12.54 -6.50
CA SER A 48 -17.77 13.27 -6.83
C SER A 48 -16.78 12.50 -7.70
N GLY A 49 -16.96 11.19 -7.87
CA GLY A 49 -15.97 10.26 -8.41
C GLY A 49 -14.78 9.99 -7.50
N ILE A 50 -14.73 10.57 -6.29
CA ILE A 50 -13.60 10.44 -5.37
C ILE A 50 -13.82 9.22 -4.47
N GLN A 51 -13.12 8.12 -4.76
CA GLN A 51 -13.12 6.92 -3.94
C GLN A 51 -12.14 7.04 -2.77
N VAL A 52 -12.60 6.65 -1.58
CA VAL A 52 -11.86 6.58 -0.32
C VAL A 52 -11.82 5.14 0.14
N GLY A 53 -10.60 4.60 0.27
CA GLY A 53 -10.34 3.27 0.82
C GLY A 53 -10.62 3.21 2.31
N LYS A 54 -11.10 2.06 2.76
CA LYS A 54 -11.60 1.82 4.09
C LYS A 54 -11.17 0.46 4.61
N CYS A 55 -10.55 0.48 5.79
CA CYS A 55 -10.02 -0.72 6.44
C CYS A 55 -11.14 -1.50 7.15
N PRO A 56 -11.04 -2.83 7.26
CA PRO A 56 -11.97 -3.61 8.08
C PRO A 56 -11.84 -3.19 9.55
N SER A 57 -12.94 -3.25 10.29
CA SER A 57 -12.99 -2.86 11.69
C SER A 57 -12.15 -3.78 12.60
N SER A 58 -11.88 -5.03 12.20
CA SER A 58 -10.95 -5.91 12.90
C SER A 58 -9.47 -5.58 12.73
N LEU A 59 -9.08 -4.67 11.81
CA LEU A 59 -7.66 -4.35 11.58
C LEU A 59 -7.08 -3.50 12.70
N THR A 60 -6.68 -4.17 13.77
CA THR A 60 -6.02 -3.55 14.93
C THR A 60 -4.54 -3.25 14.62
N PRO A 61 -3.90 -2.30 15.33
CA PRO A 61 -2.45 -2.07 15.20
C PRO A 61 -1.60 -3.34 15.42
N ALA A 62 -2.03 -4.23 16.30
CA ALA A 62 -1.36 -5.51 16.58
C ALA A 62 -1.38 -6.47 15.38
N LEU A 63 -2.41 -6.40 14.52
CA LEU A 63 -2.47 -7.15 13.25
C LEU A 63 -1.77 -6.39 12.12
N ALA A 64 -1.93 -5.07 12.06
CA ALA A 64 -1.44 -4.24 10.98
C ALA A 64 0.10 -4.23 10.90
N GLU A 65 0.81 -4.19 12.02
CA GLU A 65 2.28 -4.13 12.00
C GLU A 65 2.94 -5.43 11.47
N PRO A 66 2.53 -6.65 11.88
CA PRO A 66 2.99 -7.88 11.23
C PRO A 66 2.64 -7.97 9.75
N ILE A 67 1.47 -7.45 9.33
CA ILE A 67 1.10 -7.39 7.91
C ILE A 67 2.05 -6.45 7.15
N LEU A 68 2.30 -5.25 7.69
CA LEU A 68 3.20 -4.25 7.12
C LEU A 68 4.60 -4.82 6.87
N ARG A 69 5.16 -5.54 7.85
CA ARG A 69 6.51 -6.14 7.76
C ARG A 69 6.64 -7.21 6.69
N ARG A 70 5.54 -7.86 6.29
CA ARG A 70 5.52 -8.84 5.19
C ARG A 70 5.34 -8.21 3.82
N GLY A 71 5.17 -6.90 3.75
CA GLY A 71 4.90 -6.20 2.51
C GLY A 71 6.06 -6.16 1.52
N VAL A 72 5.77 -5.62 0.36
CA VAL A 72 6.73 -5.35 -0.71
C VAL A 72 7.03 -3.85 -0.70
N GLY A 73 8.28 -3.50 -0.45
CA GLY A 73 8.75 -2.12 -0.53
C GLY A 73 8.83 -1.65 -1.98
N PHE A 74 8.45 -0.40 -2.22
CA PHE A 74 8.52 0.22 -3.54
C PHE A 74 9.03 1.66 -3.42
N ASN A 75 10.12 1.92 -4.13
CA ASN A 75 10.75 3.23 -4.21
C ASN A 75 10.62 3.77 -5.63
N PRO A 76 9.89 4.88 -5.84
CA PRO A 76 9.91 5.55 -7.14
C PRO A 76 11.26 6.27 -7.36
N PRO A 77 11.59 6.62 -8.62
CA PRO A 77 12.88 7.21 -9.01
C PRO A 77 13.38 8.46 -8.26
N ARG A 78 12.53 9.12 -7.47
CA ARG A 78 12.85 10.37 -6.76
C ARG A 78 13.01 10.18 -5.26
N TRP A 79 12.87 8.95 -4.77
CA TRP A 79 12.99 8.66 -3.36
C TRP A 79 14.46 8.48 -2.98
N ASP A 80 14.91 9.26 -1.98
CA ASP A 80 16.33 9.36 -1.59
C ASP A 80 16.58 9.00 -0.12
N LYS A 81 15.55 8.48 0.57
CA LYS A 81 15.62 8.11 1.98
C LYS A 81 16.12 6.67 2.16
N PRO A 82 16.73 6.34 3.31
CA PRO A 82 17.26 5.00 3.58
C PRO A 82 16.18 3.95 3.91
N TRP A 83 14.91 4.34 3.99
CA TRP A 83 13.75 3.44 4.11
C TRP A 83 12.89 3.55 2.87
N VAL A 84 11.90 2.67 2.70
CA VAL A 84 11.06 2.63 1.49
C VAL A 84 9.99 3.75 1.48
N GLU A 85 9.64 4.30 0.31
CA GLU A 85 8.57 5.30 0.23
C GLU A 85 7.21 4.68 0.51
N ARG A 86 6.98 3.52 -0.11
CA ARG A 86 5.71 2.82 -0.11
C ARG A 86 5.93 1.37 0.22
N ILE A 87 4.99 0.81 0.97
CA ILE A 87 4.91 -0.62 1.22
C ILE A 87 3.56 -1.10 0.71
N TYR A 88 3.56 -2.12 -0.13
CA TYR A 88 2.33 -2.76 -0.57
C TYR A 88 2.13 -4.08 0.17
N VAL A 89 0.94 -4.29 0.71
CA VAL A 89 0.55 -5.52 1.40
C VAL A 89 -0.77 -6.03 0.84
N VAL A 90 -1.06 -7.31 1.05
CA VAL A 90 -2.36 -7.89 0.80
C VAL A 90 -2.98 -8.26 2.15
N HIS A 91 -4.23 -7.86 2.34
CA HIS A 91 -5.01 -8.26 3.51
C HIS A 91 -6.47 -8.46 3.14
N GLN A 92 -7.02 -9.64 3.46
CA GLN A 92 -8.38 -10.04 3.08
C GLN A 92 -8.63 -9.82 1.58
N GLY A 93 -7.67 -10.26 0.76
CA GLY A 93 -7.72 -10.17 -0.71
C GLY A 93 -7.75 -8.76 -1.30
N THR A 94 -7.52 -7.73 -0.48
CA THR A 94 -7.38 -6.34 -0.92
C THR A 94 -5.93 -5.90 -0.87
N VAL A 95 -5.49 -5.18 -1.91
CA VAL A 95 -4.18 -4.53 -1.94
C VAL A 95 -4.23 -3.24 -1.12
N TYR A 96 -3.30 -3.09 -0.19
CA TYR A 96 -3.12 -1.86 0.58
C TYR A 96 -1.81 -1.19 0.18
N ARG A 97 -1.82 0.13 0.25
CA ARG A 97 -0.62 0.96 0.22
C ARG A 97 -0.40 1.57 1.59
N ALA A 98 0.79 1.36 2.11
CA ALA A 98 1.32 2.06 3.26
C ALA A 98 2.31 3.15 2.82
N THR A 99 2.18 4.35 3.38
CA THR A 99 3.04 5.51 3.09
C THR A 99 3.68 6.01 4.37
N VAL A 100 4.89 6.56 4.25
CA VAL A 100 5.62 7.16 5.37
C VAL A 100 4.80 8.27 6.03
N THR A 101 4.65 8.23 7.36
CA THR A 101 3.98 9.26 8.16
C THR A 101 4.93 10.33 8.68
N ASN A 102 6.18 9.94 8.95
CA ASN A 102 7.21 10.83 9.48
C ASN A 102 8.46 10.78 8.60
N ALA A 103 8.93 11.94 8.13
CA ALA A 103 10.09 12.03 7.24
C ALA A 103 11.43 11.69 7.90
N ASN A 104 11.47 11.44 9.21
CA ASN A 104 12.69 11.12 9.96
C ASN A 104 12.71 9.70 10.53
N THR A 105 11.59 8.97 10.48
CA THR A 105 11.47 7.62 11.04
C THR A 105 10.70 6.70 10.10
N PRO A 106 11.00 5.38 10.08
CA PRO A 106 10.29 4.41 9.24
C PRO A 106 8.91 4.05 9.83
N SER A 107 8.05 5.06 10.00
CA SER A 107 6.67 4.92 10.44
C SER A 107 5.72 5.03 9.26
N TYR A 108 4.71 4.16 9.19
CA TYR A 108 3.84 4.06 8.01
C TYR A 108 2.38 3.95 8.38
N HIS A 109 1.54 4.55 7.54
CA HIS A 109 0.10 4.43 7.60
C HIS A 109 -0.44 3.75 6.34
N GLY A 110 -1.27 2.72 6.51
CA GLY A 110 -1.81 1.88 5.45
C GLY A 110 -3.28 2.17 5.11
N PHE A 111 -3.62 2.12 3.84
CA PHE A 111 -5.00 2.22 3.35
C PHE A 111 -5.22 1.36 2.09
N PRO A 112 -6.45 0.89 1.82
CA PRO A 112 -6.75 0.17 0.58
C PRO A 112 -6.38 0.99 -0.65
N GLU A 113 -5.72 0.35 -1.61
CA GLU A 113 -5.24 0.95 -2.84
C GLU A 113 -6.26 0.74 -3.97
N LEU A 114 -6.37 1.72 -4.86
CA LEU A 114 -7.20 1.61 -6.05
C LEU A 114 -6.40 1.06 -7.23
N PRO A 115 -6.98 0.21 -8.09
CA PRO A 115 -6.29 -0.31 -9.28
C PRO A 115 -5.69 0.81 -10.14
N SER A 116 -6.47 1.87 -10.38
CA SER A 116 -6.07 3.02 -11.19
C SER A 116 -4.88 3.82 -10.66
N ARG A 117 -4.52 3.63 -9.37
CA ARG A 117 -3.41 4.30 -8.70
C ARG A 117 -2.19 3.39 -8.50
N PHE A 118 -2.33 2.10 -8.79
CA PHE A 118 -1.28 1.12 -8.60
C PHE A 118 -0.16 1.26 -9.66
N PRO A 119 1.13 1.21 -9.28
CA PRO A 119 2.21 1.31 -10.25
C PRO A 119 2.15 0.22 -11.32
N LYS A 120 2.37 0.61 -12.58
CA LYS A 120 2.50 -0.32 -13.72
C LYS A 120 3.89 -0.99 -13.78
N HIS A 121 4.42 -1.37 -12.63
CA HIS A 121 5.73 -2.01 -12.50
C HIS A 121 5.55 -3.53 -12.42
N ARG A 122 6.05 -4.26 -13.42
CA ARG A 122 5.81 -5.71 -13.58
C ARG A 122 6.23 -6.50 -12.34
N GLU A 123 7.45 -6.29 -11.86
CA GLU A 123 7.98 -7.03 -10.71
C GLU A 123 7.18 -6.72 -9.43
N LEU A 124 6.61 -5.52 -9.31
CA LEU A 124 5.81 -5.16 -8.14
C LEU A 124 4.46 -5.89 -8.19
N ARG A 125 3.85 -5.97 -9.38
CA ARG A 125 2.62 -6.73 -9.61
C ARG A 125 2.82 -8.21 -9.30
N GLU A 126 3.92 -8.79 -9.76
CA GLU A 126 4.28 -10.19 -9.50
C GLU A 126 4.50 -10.43 -8.00
N ALA A 127 5.20 -9.53 -7.30
CA ALA A 127 5.43 -9.63 -5.86
C ALA A 127 4.13 -9.49 -5.04
N VAL A 128 3.24 -8.56 -5.40
CA VAL A 128 1.93 -8.42 -4.76
C VAL A 128 1.03 -9.62 -5.03
N GLN A 129 1.05 -10.17 -6.25
CA GLN A 129 0.33 -11.42 -6.55
C GLN A 129 0.85 -12.59 -5.70
N LYS A 130 2.17 -12.66 -5.48
CA LYS A 130 2.77 -13.67 -4.61
C LYS A 130 2.30 -13.52 -3.16
N LEU A 131 2.27 -12.30 -2.61
CA LEU A 131 1.69 -12.05 -1.27
C LEU A 131 0.25 -12.52 -1.17
N ALA A 132 -0.55 -12.29 -2.22
CA ALA A 132 -1.94 -12.74 -2.25
C ALA A 132 -2.04 -14.28 -2.21
N THR A 133 -1.19 -14.98 -2.96
CA THR A 133 -1.10 -16.45 -2.95
C THR A 133 -0.66 -17.00 -1.60
N GLU A 134 0.26 -16.32 -0.91
CA GLU A 134 0.69 -16.68 0.45
C GLU A 134 -0.39 -16.44 1.51
N GLU A 135 -1.29 -15.48 1.29
CA GLU A 135 -2.44 -15.25 2.18
C GLU A 135 -3.53 -16.33 1.99
N SER A 136 -4.04 -16.52 0.76
CA SER A 136 -5.01 -17.58 0.44
C SER A 136 -5.25 -17.71 -1.07
N ALA A 137 -5.86 -18.82 -1.50
CA ALA A 137 -6.31 -18.99 -2.88
C ALA A 137 -7.39 -17.97 -3.30
N GLU A 138 -8.26 -17.59 -2.36
CA GLU A 138 -9.29 -16.57 -2.58
C GLU A 138 -8.65 -15.19 -2.79
N SER A 139 -7.73 -14.80 -1.90
CA SER A 139 -6.96 -13.56 -2.01
C SER A 139 -6.19 -13.50 -3.33
N ALA A 140 -5.61 -14.62 -3.76
CA ALA A 140 -4.91 -14.71 -5.04
C ALA A 140 -5.82 -14.41 -6.24
N ALA A 141 -7.05 -14.94 -6.25
CA ALA A 141 -8.02 -14.70 -7.32
C ALA A 141 -8.50 -13.25 -7.32
N GLN A 142 -8.86 -12.70 -6.15
CA GLN A 142 -9.33 -11.33 -6.00
C GLN A 142 -8.25 -10.32 -6.42
N VAL A 143 -7.00 -10.50 -5.96
CA VAL A 143 -5.89 -9.63 -6.34
C VAL A 143 -5.55 -9.76 -7.83
N LYS A 144 -5.66 -10.94 -8.42
CA LYS A 144 -5.44 -11.14 -9.86
C LYS A 144 -6.43 -10.35 -10.70
N GLU A 145 -7.72 -10.42 -10.36
CA GLU A 145 -8.77 -9.63 -11.00
C GLU A 145 -8.55 -8.12 -10.80
N TRP A 146 -8.22 -7.72 -9.57
CA TRP A 146 -7.89 -6.33 -9.22
C TRP A 146 -6.71 -5.81 -10.04
N LEU A 147 -5.64 -6.60 -10.20
CA LEU A 147 -4.48 -6.27 -11.03
C LEU A 147 -4.80 -6.22 -12.52
N GLY A 148 -5.76 -7.02 -13.00
CA GLY A 148 -6.26 -6.98 -14.38
C GLY A 148 -7.02 -5.70 -14.72
N SER A 149 -7.51 -4.97 -13.71
CA SER A 149 -8.31 -3.75 -13.84
C SER A 149 -7.48 -2.45 -13.89
N THR A 150 -6.16 -2.53 -14.11
CA THR A 150 -5.18 -1.44 -13.90
C THR A 150 -4.59 -0.79 -15.16
#